data_AF-A0A523N9W0-F1
#
_entry.id   AF-A0A523N9W0-F1
#
_cell.length_a   1.000
_cell.length_b   1.000
_cell.length_c   1.000
_cell.angle_alpha   90.00
_cell.angle_beta   90.00
_cell.angle_gamma   90.00
#
_symmetry.space_group_name_H-M   'P 1'
#
loop_
_entity.id
_entity.type
_entity.pdbx_description
1 polymer ?
#
loop_
_entity_poly.entity_id
_entity_poly.type
_entity_poly.pdbx_seq_one_letter_code
_entity_poly.pdbx_strand_id
1 'polypeptide(L)'
;MTDLQTTAHSDLLIKLLERQQALAEQLTGVAEKQTALIEAGDSDGLLAVLTHRQRIMDQFTAGQDSLARLTDAAHRDEPAVPGVRDRIGILIEDISDRLTEIMRVDETDRTALDAGRDRIGEALSDLTTAREARQAYLSAVSVTNRFADRRG
;
A
#
# COMPACT_ATOMS: atom_id res chain seq x y z
N MET A 1 7.18 -24.67 40.10
CA MET A 1 6.26 -23.58 39.72
C MET A 1 6.75 -22.80 38.50
N THR A 2 8.06 -22.74 38.24
CA THR A 2 8.65 -22.04 37.08
C THR A 2 8.23 -22.62 35.72
N ASP A 3 8.15 -23.95 35.61
CA ASP A 3 7.83 -24.64 34.33
C ASP A 3 6.44 -24.27 33.76
N LEU A 4 5.43 -24.20 34.63
CA LEU A 4 4.05 -23.82 34.24
C LEU A 4 3.95 -22.36 33.77
N GLN A 5 4.77 -21.47 34.30
CA GLN A 5 4.81 -20.07 33.88
C GLN A 5 5.52 -19.92 32.53
N THR A 6 6.62 -20.64 32.31
CA THR A 6 7.37 -20.61 31.03
C THR A 6 6.53 -21.12 29.86
N THR A 7 5.76 -22.21 30.05
CA THR A 7 4.85 -22.72 29.01
C THR A 7 3.73 -21.73 28.70
N ALA A 8 3.11 -21.12 29.71
CA ALA A 8 2.01 -20.16 29.50
C ALA A 8 2.44 -18.89 28.74
N HIS A 9 3.65 -18.37 29.00
CA HIS A 9 4.17 -17.22 28.25
C HIS A 9 4.48 -17.58 26.79
N SER A 10 5.05 -18.76 26.57
CA SER A 10 5.35 -19.27 25.23
C SER A 10 4.09 -19.47 24.39
N ASP A 11 3.04 -20.03 24.98
CA ASP A 11 1.74 -20.21 24.31
C ASP A 11 1.09 -18.87 23.95
N LEU A 12 1.20 -17.86 24.83
CA LEU A 12 0.69 -16.53 24.55
C LEU A 12 1.47 -15.85 23.42
N LEU A 13 2.80 -15.99 23.41
CA LEU A 13 3.65 -15.46 22.35
C LEU A 13 3.31 -16.10 21.00
N ILE A 14 3.16 -17.43 20.95
CA ILE A 14 2.74 -18.13 19.72
C ILE A 14 1.39 -17.61 19.23
N LYS A 15 0.38 -17.49 20.10
CA LYS A 15 -0.94 -16.97 19.72
C LYS A 15 -0.88 -15.55 19.15
N LEU A 16 -0.02 -14.69 19.71
CA LEU A 16 0.17 -13.34 19.18
C LEU A 16 0.86 -13.36 17.82
N LEU A 17 1.89 -14.21 17.64
CA LEU A 17 2.56 -14.37 16.35
C LEU A 17 1.61 -14.94 15.28
N GLU A 18 0.79 -15.94 15.61
CA GLU A 18 -0.24 -16.48 14.70
C GLU A 18 -1.27 -15.42 14.32
N ARG A 19 -1.65 -14.54 15.25
CA ARG A 19 -2.49 -13.38 14.94
C ARG A 19 -1.79 -12.40 13.99
N GLN A 20 -0.51 -12.11 14.19
CA GLN A 20 0.23 -11.24 13.27
C GLN A 20 0.38 -11.86 11.89
N GLN A 21 0.62 -13.17 11.81
CA GLN A 21 0.66 -13.91 10.57
C GLN A 21 -0.66 -13.78 9.80
N ALA A 22 -1.80 -13.98 10.48
CA ALA A 22 -3.12 -13.81 9.87
C ALA A 22 -3.40 -12.36 9.41
N LEU A 23 -2.85 -11.35 10.10
CA LEU A 23 -2.93 -9.95 9.65
C LEU A 23 -2.04 -9.69 8.43
N ALA A 24 -0.82 -10.26 8.39
CA ALA A 24 0.07 -10.18 7.24
C ALA A 24 -0.54 -10.86 6.00
N GLU A 25 -1.18 -12.02 6.16
CA GLU A 25 -1.91 -12.69 5.08
C GLU A 25 -3.07 -11.83 4.54
N GLN A 26 -3.84 -11.18 5.44
CA GLN A 26 -4.87 -10.24 5.02
C GLN A 26 -4.29 -9.04 4.26
N LEU A 27 -3.14 -8.51 4.69
CA LEU A 27 -2.45 -7.44 3.97
C LEU A 27 -2.01 -7.88 2.56
N THR A 28 -1.53 -9.11 2.40
CA THR A 28 -1.21 -9.67 1.06
C THR A 28 -2.44 -9.65 0.16
N GLY A 29 -3.58 -10.18 0.63
CA GLY A 29 -4.81 -10.18 -0.17
C GLY A 29 -5.37 -8.77 -0.45
N VAL A 30 -5.07 -7.79 0.41
CA VAL A 30 -5.40 -6.38 0.18
C VAL A 30 -4.46 -5.76 -0.86
N ALA A 31 -3.17 -6.08 -0.84
CA ALA A 31 -2.19 -5.62 -1.82
C ALA A 31 -2.53 -6.13 -3.24
N GLU A 32 -2.89 -7.41 -3.39
CA GLU A 32 -3.32 -7.96 -4.68
C GLU A 32 -4.54 -7.22 -5.26
N LYS A 33 -5.53 -6.92 -4.40
CA LYS A 33 -6.70 -6.13 -4.80
C LYS A 33 -6.33 -4.70 -5.18
N GLN A 34 -5.38 -4.10 -4.45
CA GLN A 34 -4.88 -2.76 -4.73
C GLN A 34 -4.28 -2.71 -6.14
N THR A 35 -3.39 -3.64 -6.49
CA THR A 35 -2.79 -3.76 -7.82
C THR A 35 -3.88 -3.87 -8.90
N ALA A 36 -4.86 -4.77 -8.72
CA ALA A 36 -5.95 -4.93 -9.69
C ALA A 36 -6.78 -3.65 -9.89
N LEU A 37 -7.02 -2.87 -8.83
CA LEU A 37 -7.76 -1.61 -8.90
C LEU A 37 -6.95 -0.50 -9.58
N ILE A 38 -5.63 -0.46 -9.36
CA ILE A 38 -4.71 0.45 -10.05
C ILE A 38 -4.70 0.14 -11.55
N GLU A 39 -4.59 -1.13 -11.93
CA GLU A 39 -4.65 -1.56 -13.33
C GLU A 39 -5.99 -1.20 -13.99
N ALA A 40 -7.10 -1.32 -13.25
CA ALA A 40 -8.43 -0.95 -13.71
C ALA A 40 -8.69 0.57 -13.72
N GLY A 41 -7.86 1.39 -13.08
CA GLY A 41 -8.09 2.82 -12.88
C GLY A 41 -9.25 3.15 -11.94
N ASP A 42 -9.69 2.19 -11.11
CA ASP A 42 -10.81 2.37 -10.18
C ASP A 42 -10.34 3.08 -8.90
N SER A 43 -10.39 4.41 -8.94
CA SER A 43 -9.93 5.27 -7.84
C SER A 43 -10.80 5.16 -6.58
N ASP A 44 -12.11 4.95 -6.74
CA ASP A 44 -13.05 4.84 -5.61
C ASP A 44 -12.84 3.50 -4.89
N GLY A 45 -12.71 2.41 -5.66
CA GLY A 45 -12.34 1.10 -5.12
C GLY A 45 -10.99 1.14 -4.41
N LEU A 46 -10.01 1.84 -4.99
CA LEU A 46 -8.66 1.98 -4.41
C LEU A 46 -8.71 2.67 -3.04
N LEU A 47 -9.48 3.75 -2.87
CA LEU A 47 -9.64 4.43 -1.58
C LEU A 47 -10.26 3.53 -0.50
N ALA A 48 -11.24 2.70 -0.87
CA ALA A 48 -11.85 1.75 0.04
C ALA A 48 -10.84 0.69 0.52
N VAL A 49 -10.01 0.17 -0.40
CA VAL A 49 -8.95 -0.80 -0.09
C VAL A 49 -7.88 -0.19 0.81
N LEU A 50 -7.43 1.04 0.54
CA LEU A 50 -6.45 1.74 1.39
C LEU A 50 -6.99 1.98 2.81
N THR A 51 -8.27 2.30 2.95
CA THR A 51 -8.91 2.45 4.27
C THR A 51 -8.93 1.12 5.02
N HIS A 52 -9.25 0.02 4.35
CA HIS A 52 -9.23 -1.30 4.96
C HIS A 52 -7.80 -1.69 5.38
N ARG A 53 -6.82 -1.42 4.52
CA ARG A 53 -5.40 -1.63 4.78
C ARG A 53 -4.93 -0.91 6.03
N GLN A 54 -5.28 0.38 6.18
CA GLN A 54 -4.92 1.16 7.36
C GLN A 54 -5.42 0.50 8.65
N ARG A 55 -6.66 0.01 8.67
CA ARG A 55 -7.21 -0.69 9.85
C ARG A 55 -6.42 -1.96 10.19
N ILE A 56 -5.96 -2.71 9.18
CA ILE A 56 -5.15 -3.90 9.41
C ILE A 56 -3.77 -3.51 9.95
N MET A 57 -3.14 -2.47 9.40
CA MET A 57 -1.87 -1.93 9.91
C MET A 57 -1.98 -1.41 11.34
N ASP A 58 -3.09 -0.75 11.69
CA ASP A 58 -3.36 -0.30 13.05
C ASP A 58 -3.44 -1.49 14.03
N GLN A 59 -4.12 -2.56 13.63
CA GLN A 59 -4.20 -3.80 14.42
C GLN A 59 -2.84 -4.50 14.54
N PHE A 60 -2.07 -4.52 13.45
CA PHE A 60 -0.73 -5.12 13.41
C PHE A 60 0.18 -4.40 14.40
N THR A 61 0.20 -3.06 14.33
CA THR A 61 1.00 -2.17 15.18
C THR A 61 0.60 -2.27 16.65
N ALA A 62 -0.70 -2.30 16.96
CA ALA A 62 -1.19 -2.44 18.33
C ALA A 62 -0.71 -3.73 19.03
N GLY A 63 -0.41 -4.79 18.26
CA GLY A 63 0.13 -6.03 18.80
C GLY A 63 1.65 -6.02 19.03
N GLN A 64 2.41 -5.07 18.46
CA GLN A 64 3.87 -5.06 18.51
C GLN A 64 4.41 -4.82 19.93
N ASP A 65 3.81 -3.92 20.71
CA ASP A 65 4.22 -3.68 22.09
C ASP A 65 4.08 -4.93 22.98
N SER A 66 3.05 -5.73 22.73
CA SER A 66 2.82 -6.97 23.48
C SER A 66 3.82 -8.06 23.07
N LEU A 67 4.14 -8.14 21.78
CA LEU A 67 5.17 -9.04 21.26
C LEU A 67 6.56 -8.68 21.80
N ALA A 68 6.93 -7.39 21.80
CA ALA A 68 8.22 -6.94 22.32
C ALA A 68 8.40 -7.34 23.79
N ARG A 69 7.39 -7.06 24.63
CA ARG A 69 7.43 -7.42 26.06
C ARG A 69 7.56 -8.92 26.29
N LEU A 70 6.82 -9.74 25.53
CA LEU A 70 6.85 -11.19 25.68
C LEU A 70 8.12 -11.83 25.10
N THR A 71 8.67 -11.26 24.03
CA THR A 71 9.95 -11.69 23.44
C THR A 71 11.10 -11.39 24.39
N ASP A 72 11.11 -10.21 25.03
CA ASP A 72 12.11 -9.87 26.05
C ASP A 72 12.01 -10.77 27.29
N ALA A 73 10.79 -11.14 27.70
CA ALA A 73 10.58 -12.10 28.78
C ALA A 73 11.09 -13.49 28.39
N ALA A 74 10.76 -13.96 27.18
CA ALA A 74 11.19 -15.26 26.67
C ALA A 74 12.71 -15.37 26.48
N HIS A 75 13.43 -14.26 26.23
CA HIS A 75 14.90 -14.27 26.16
C HIS A 75 15.57 -14.35 27.55
N ARG A 76 14.90 -13.88 28.60
CA ARG A 76 15.43 -13.89 29.98
C ARG A 76 15.25 -15.24 30.67
N ASP A 77 14.22 -15.99 30.28
CA ASP A 77 13.87 -17.29 30.86
C ASP A 77 14.31 -18.43 29.92
N GLU A 78 15.43 -19.12 30.22
CA GLU A 78 16.03 -20.21 29.41
C GLU A 78 15.67 -21.61 29.98
N PRO A 79 15.68 -22.73 29.21
CA PRO A 79 15.55 -22.89 27.77
C PRO A 79 14.10 -23.24 27.38
N ALA A 80 13.59 -22.62 26.30
CA ALA A 80 12.31 -23.00 25.71
C ALA A 80 12.31 -24.49 25.34
N VAL A 81 11.17 -25.16 25.56
CA VAL A 81 10.97 -26.56 25.18
C VAL A 81 11.36 -26.73 23.70
N PRO A 82 12.24 -27.70 23.36
CA PRO A 82 12.61 -27.97 21.98
C PRO A 82 11.35 -28.15 21.12
N GLY A 83 11.21 -27.35 20.05
CA GLY A 83 10.02 -27.26 19.20
C GLY A 83 9.22 -25.96 19.35
N VAL A 84 9.14 -25.36 20.54
CA VAL A 84 8.49 -24.04 20.73
C VAL A 84 9.31 -22.95 20.04
N ARG A 85 10.64 -22.98 20.21
CA ARG A 85 11.55 -22.03 19.58
C ARG A 85 11.50 -22.11 18.05
N ASP A 86 11.46 -23.33 17.52
CA ASP A 86 11.39 -23.56 16.07
C ASP A 86 10.07 -23.02 15.50
N ARG A 87 8.95 -23.27 16.20
CA ARG A 87 7.64 -22.72 15.81
C ARG A 87 7.63 -21.19 15.81
N ILE A 88 8.19 -20.56 16.84
CA ILE A 88 8.34 -19.10 16.90
C ILE A 88 9.18 -18.58 15.73
N GLY A 89 10.31 -19.24 15.44
CA GLY A 89 11.19 -18.90 14.33
C GLY A 89 10.46 -18.94 12.97
N ILE A 90 9.75 -20.03 12.70
CA ILE A 90 8.94 -20.20 11.48
C ILE A 90 7.88 -19.08 11.34
N LEU A 91 7.19 -18.73 12.43
CA LEU A 91 6.18 -17.68 12.40
C LEU A 91 6.80 -16.29 12.12
N ILE A 92 7.94 -15.99 12.74
CA ILE A 92 8.65 -14.72 12.51
C ILE A 92 9.15 -14.62 11.07
N GLU A 93 9.72 -15.71 10.54
CA GLU A 93 10.19 -15.79 9.16
C GLU A 93 9.04 -15.57 8.17
N ASP A 94 7.92 -16.31 8.31
CA ASP A 94 6.77 -16.16 7.42
C ASP A 94 6.14 -14.75 7.49
N ILE A 95 6.06 -14.14 8.67
CA ILE A 95 5.60 -12.75 8.80
C ILE A 95 6.56 -11.80 8.06
N SER A 96 7.87 -11.98 8.22
CA SER A 96 8.89 -11.11 7.63
C SER A 96 8.91 -11.21 6.11
N ASP A 97 8.79 -12.42 5.57
CA ASP A 97 8.71 -12.68 4.14
C ASP A 97 7.48 -12.02 3.51
N ARG A 98 6.32 -12.17 4.16
CA ARG A 98 5.06 -11.53 3.71
C ARG A 98 5.17 -10.01 3.71
N LEU A 99 5.70 -9.41 4.78
CA LEU A 99 5.86 -7.96 4.86
C LEU A 99 6.83 -7.44 3.79
N THR A 100 7.93 -8.17 3.54
CA THR A 100 8.88 -7.84 2.48
C THR A 100 8.21 -7.85 1.11
N GLU A 101 7.41 -8.87 0.83
CA GLU A 101 6.67 -8.96 -0.43
C GLU A 101 5.63 -7.85 -0.57
N ILE A 102 4.89 -7.54 0.50
CA ILE A 102 3.93 -6.43 0.52
C ILE A 102 4.64 -5.10 0.20
N MET A 103 5.80 -4.83 0.80
CA MET A 103 6.58 -3.61 0.51
C MET A 103 7.03 -3.54 -0.95
N ARG A 104 7.41 -4.69 -1.54
CA ARG A 104 7.80 -4.78 -2.95
C ARG A 104 6.62 -4.48 -3.89
N VAL A 105 5.44 -5.01 -3.58
CA VAL A 105 4.21 -4.73 -4.32
C VAL A 105 3.84 -3.25 -4.20
N ASP A 106 3.91 -2.67 -3.01
CA ASP A 106 3.59 -1.25 -2.77
C ASP A 106 4.46 -0.31 -3.60
N GLU A 107 5.76 -0.57 -3.68
CA GLU A 107 6.66 0.26 -4.47
C GLU A 107 6.35 0.15 -5.97
N THR A 108 5.97 -1.03 -6.43
CA THR A 108 5.53 -1.26 -7.81
C THR A 108 4.24 -0.50 -8.10
N ASP A 109 3.24 -0.63 -7.24
CA ASP A 109 1.95 0.06 -7.31
C ASP A 109 2.12 1.58 -7.29
N ARG A 110 2.99 2.09 -6.40
CA ARG A 110 3.34 3.51 -6.34
C ARG A 110 3.91 4.01 -7.66
N THR A 111 4.87 3.28 -8.21
CA THR A 111 5.49 3.62 -9.51
C THR A 111 4.45 3.64 -10.62
N ALA A 112 3.52 2.68 -10.63
CA ALA A 112 2.43 2.62 -11.60
C ALA A 112 1.47 3.81 -11.49
N LEU A 113 1.11 4.21 -10.26
CA LEU A 113 0.28 5.38 -9.99
C LEU A 113 0.95 6.68 -10.42
N ASP A 114 2.24 6.86 -10.13
CA ASP A 114 3.01 8.04 -10.55
C ASP A 114 3.07 8.13 -12.09
N ALA A 115 3.36 7.02 -12.77
CA ALA A 115 3.35 6.97 -14.24
C ALA A 115 1.94 7.20 -14.82
N GLY A 116 0.88 6.78 -14.13
CA GLY A 116 -0.50 7.08 -14.49
C GLY A 116 -0.81 8.57 -14.39
N ARG A 117 -0.42 9.21 -13.28
CA ARG A 117 -0.57 10.65 -13.05
C ARG A 117 0.13 11.46 -14.13
N ASP A 118 1.38 11.13 -14.44
CA ASP A 118 2.19 11.89 -15.38
C ASP A 118 1.60 11.84 -16.80
N ARG A 119 1.14 10.66 -17.26
CA ARG A 119 0.42 10.51 -18.53
C ARG A 119 -0.86 11.34 -18.61
N ILE A 120 -1.63 11.40 -17.52
CA ILE A 120 -2.84 12.24 -17.46
C ILE A 120 -2.44 13.72 -17.54
N GLY A 121 -1.36 14.12 -16.88
CA GLY A 121 -0.81 15.48 -16.94
C GLY A 121 -0.42 15.89 -18.35
N GLU A 122 0.30 15.03 -19.08
CA GLU A 122 0.66 15.24 -20.48
C GLU A 122 -0.58 15.40 -21.37
N ALA A 123 -1.56 14.50 -21.24
CA ALA A 123 -2.79 14.56 -22.01
C ALA A 123 -3.59 15.87 -21.78
N LEU A 124 -3.62 16.36 -20.53
CA LEU A 124 -4.27 17.63 -20.19
C LEU A 124 -3.51 18.84 -20.78
N SER A 125 -2.18 18.79 -20.79
CA SER A 125 -1.33 19.82 -21.40
C SER A 125 -1.53 19.90 -22.92
N ASP A 126 -1.58 18.75 -23.59
CA ASP A 126 -1.83 18.66 -25.03
C ASP A 126 -3.21 19.20 -25.40
N LEU A 127 -4.24 18.85 -24.61
CA LEU A 127 -5.60 19.34 -24.83
C LEU A 127 -5.71 20.86 -24.65
N THR A 128 -4.97 21.42 -23.69
CA THR A 128 -4.91 22.87 -23.47
C THR A 128 -4.23 23.56 -24.65
N THR A 129 -3.09 23.05 -25.11
CA THR A 129 -2.37 23.57 -26.28
C THR A 129 -3.21 23.52 -27.55
N ALA A 130 -3.93 22.41 -27.79
CA ALA A 130 -4.81 22.24 -28.94
C ALA A 130 -5.99 23.24 -28.91
N ARG A 131 -6.52 23.54 -27.71
CA ARG A 131 -7.59 24.54 -27.52
C ARG A 131 -7.09 25.95 -27.82
N GLU A 132 -5.90 26.32 -27.34
CA GLU A 132 -5.28 27.62 -27.62
C GLU A 132 -5.00 27.82 -29.11
N ALA A 133 -4.44 26.80 -29.78
CA ALA A 133 -4.21 26.83 -31.21
C ALA A 133 -5.51 27.03 -32.00
N ARG A 134 -6.57 26.30 -31.63
CA ARG A 134 -7.89 26.45 -32.27
C ARG A 134 -8.45 27.86 -32.08
N GLN A 135 -8.31 28.44 -30.89
CA GLN A 135 -8.76 29.81 -30.61
C GLN A 135 -7.97 30.84 -31.43
N ALA A 136 -6.66 30.67 -31.56
CA ALA A 136 -5.81 31.52 -32.39
C ALA A 136 -6.27 31.51 -33.86
N TYR A 137 -6.53 30.32 -34.43
CA TYR A 137 -7.05 30.20 -35.81
C TYR A 137 -8.40 30.89 -36.00
N LEU A 138 -9.35 30.71 -35.07
CA LEU A 138 -10.65 31.38 -35.15
C LEU A 138 -10.54 32.91 -35.07
N SER A 139 -9.63 33.42 -34.23
CA SER A 139 -9.39 34.85 -34.12
C SER A 139 -8.74 35.46 -35.37
N ALA A 140 -7.84 34.72 -36.03
CA ALA A 140 -7.18 35.17 -37.26
C ALA A 140 -8.13 35.27 -38.46
N VAL A 141 -9.10 34.35 -38.57
CA VAL A 141 -10.12 34.37 -39.64
C VAL A 141 -11.12 35.52 -39.44
N SER A 142 -11.42 35.89 -38.18
CA SER A 142 -12.31 37.00 -37.86
C SER A 142 -11.73 38.39 -38.17
N VAL A 143 -10.43 38.52 -38.46
CA VAL A 143 -9.86 39.76 -39.02
C VAL A 143 -10.14 39.81 -40.52
N THR A 144 -11.43 39.76 -40.87
CA THR A 144 -11.89 39.95 -42.24
C THR A 144 -11.86 41.44 -42.56
N ASN A 145 -10.77 41.86 -43.21
CA ASN A 145 -10.71 42.88 -44.27
C ASN A 145 -11.66 44.09 -44.17
N ARG A 146 -11.55 44.90 -43.11
CA ARG A 146 -12.18 46.24 -43.06
C ARG A 146 -11.51 47.27 -44.01
N PHE A 147 -10.45 46.88 -44.72
CA PHE A 147 -9.73 47.75 -45.66
C PHE A 147 -10.08 47.51 -47.14
N ALA A 148 -10.94 46.53 -47.45
CA ALA A 148 -11.33 46.26 -48.83
C ALA A 148 -12.42 47.21 -49.39
N ASP A 149 -13.07 48.03 -48.53
CA ASP A 149 -14.30 48.75 -48.90
C ASP A 149 -14.16 50.29 -48.95
N ARG A 150 -12.95 50.82 -49.26
CA ARG A 150 -12.70 52.28 -49.28
C ARG A 150 -12.28 52.87 -50.63
N ARG A 151 -12.59 52.21 -51.74
CA ARG A 151 -12.48 52.80 -53.08
C ARG A 151 -13.70 52.42 -53.92
N GLY A 152 -14.69 53.30 -53.90
CA GLY A 152 -15.84 53.36 -54.80
C GLY A 152 -16.41 54.76 -54.75
#